data_AF-A0A838E4E3-F1
#
_entry.id   AF-A0A838E4E3-F1
#
_cell.length_a   1.000
_cell.length_b   1.000
_cell.length_c   1.000
_cell.angle_alpha   90.00
_cell.angle_beta   90.00
_cell.angle_gamma   90.00
#
_symmetry.space_group_name_H-M   'P 1'
#
loop_
_entity.id
_entity.type
_entity.pdbx_description
1 polymer ?
#
loop_
_entity_poly.entity_id
_entity_poly.type
_entity_poly.pdbx_seq_one_letter_code
_entity_poly.pdbx_strand_id
1 'polypeptide(L)'
;MRTQTMVQLTDRLVRLLDRRAASEGTSRSQVIREVVEAHLAHDEAQQRVARFHEAYERWPETDEELSTAAASARALVEEEPW
;
A
#
# COMPACT_ATOMS: atom_id res chain seq x y z
N MET A 1 17.74 -10.82 0.18
CA MET A 1 18.45 -11.64 1.20
C MET A 1 17.56 -11.74 2.42
N ARG A 2 17.52 -12.88 3.15
CA ARG A 2 16.66 -13.06 4.34
C ARG A 2 17.52 -13.03 5.61
N THR A 3 17.02 -12.38 6.66
CA THR A 3 17.68 -12.32 7.97
C THR A 3 16.86 -13.12 8.97
N GLN A 4 17.52 -13.95 9.77
CA GLN A 4 16.86 -14.63 10.90
C GLN A 4 16.71 -13.65 12.06
N THR A 5 15.49 -13.56 12.60
CA THR A 5 15.17 -12.64 13.70
C THR A 5 14.36 -13.39 14.75
N MET A 6 14.77 -13.28 16.01
CA MET A 6 14.01 -13.83 17.12
C MET A 6 12.86 -12.88 17.47
N VAL A 7 11.65 -13.43 17.58
CA VAL A 7 10.45 -12.68 17.99
C VAL A 7 9.74 -13.45 19.09
N GLN A 8 9.07 -12.72 19.98
CA GLN A 8 8.23 -13.30 21.02
C GLN A 8 6.77 -13.17 20.60
N LEU A 9 6.03 -14.29 20.64
CA LEU A 9 4.61 -14.35 20.32
C LEU A 9 3.87 -15.02 21.48
N THR A 10 2.62 -14.62 21.69
CA THR A 10 1.77 -15.31 22.66
C THR A 10 1.43 -16.72 22.18
N ASP A 11 1.18 -17.64 23.10
CA ASP A 11 0.76 -19.01 22.74
C ASP A 11 -0.49 -19.03 21.85
N ARG A 12 -1.39 -18.07 22.06
CA ARG A 12 -2.58 -17.88 21.22
C ARG A 12 -2.19 -17.60 19.77
N LEU A 13 -1.23 -16.71 19.54
CA LEU A 13 -0.75 -16.37 18.20
C LEU A 13 -0.04 -17.55 17.55
N VAL A 14 0.79 -18.28 18.30
CA VAL A 14 1.45 -19.49 17.79
C VAL A 14 0.41 -20.51 17.29
N ARG A 15 -0.63 -20.80 18.08
CA ARG A 15 -1.72 -21.70 17.68
C ARG A 15 -2.51 -21.21 16.46
N LEU A 16 -2.68 -19.90 16.29
CA LEU A 16 -3.35 -19.34 15.12
C LEU A 16 -2.49 -19.52 13.86
N LEU A 17 -1.19 -19.23 13.97
CA LEU A 17 -0.24 -19.39 12.88
C LEU A 17 -0.08 -20.87 12.47
N ASP A 18 -0.04 -21.79 13.44
CA ASP A 18 0.01 -23.23 13.16
C ASP A 18 -1.21 -23.71 12.38
N ARG A 19 -2.43 -23.31 12.80
CA ARG A 19 -3.66 -23.67 12.09
C ARG A 19 -3.67 -23.15 10.67
N ARG A 20 -3.26 -21.90 10.47
CA ARG A 20 -3.21 -21.26 9.15
C ARG A 20 -2.18 -21.93 8.25
N ALA A 21 -0.97 -22.16 8.78
CA ALA A 21 0.09 -22.85 8.07
C ALA A 21 -0.36 -24.26 7.63
N ALA A 22 -1.03 -25.00 8.51
CA ALA A 22 -1.58 -26.32 8.19
C ALA A 22 -2.68 -26.25 7.12
N SER A 23 -3.61 -25.29 7.19
CA SER A 23 -4.68 -25.15 6.19
C SER A 23 -4.17 -24.74 4.80
N GLU A 24 -3.09 -23.97 4.76
CA GLU A 24 -2.49 -23.47 3.51
C GLU A 24 -1.36 -24.39 2.99
N GLY A 25 -1.03 -25.47 3.71
CA GLY A 25 0.06 -26.38 3.33
C GLY A 25 1.43 -25.72 3.33
N THR A 26 1.64 -24.72 4.18
CA THR A 26 2.84 -23.87 4.21
C THR A 26 3.52 -23.87 5.58
N SER A 27 4.62 -23.13 5.72
CA SER A 27 5.35 -22.98 6.97
C SER A 27 4.88 -21.77 7.78
N ARG A 28 4.97 -21.84 9.11
CA ARG A 28 4.72 -20.68 10.00
C ARG A 28 5.50 -19.44 9.59
N SER A 29 6.78 -19.57 9.23
CA SER A 29 7.62 -18.43 8.84
C SER A 29 7.16 -17.79 7.53
N GLN A 30 6.57 -18.57 6.62
CA GLN A 30 5.94 -18.03 5.42
C GLN A 30 4.66 -17.26 5.76
N VAL A 31 3.77 -17.81 6.58
CA VAL A 31 2.55 -17.11 7.03
C VAL A 31 2.91 -15.79 7.73
N ILE A 32 3.85 -15.81 8.67
CA ILE A 32 4.30 -14.61 9.39
C ILE A 32 4.81 -13.57 8.38
N ARG A 33 5.65 -13.99 7.44
CA ARG A 33 6.23 -13.10 6.45
C ARG A 33 5.15 -12.46 5.58
N GLU A 34 4.24 -13.25 5.02
CA GLU A 34 3.18 -12.75 4.13
C GLU A 34 2.25 -11.77 4.86
N VAL A 35 1.89 -12.07 6.11
CA VAL A 35 1.05 -11.17 6.92
C VAL A 35 1.78 -9.85 7.23
N VAL A 36 3.07 -9.91 7.59
CA VAL A 36 3.87 -8.72 7.86
C VAL A 36 4.08 -7.90 6.59
N GLU A 37 4.41 -8.53 5.47
CA GLU A 37 4.56 -7.88 4.16
C GLU A 37 3.26 -7.17 3.76
N ALA A 38 2.11 -7.85 3.87
CA ALA A 38 0.81 -7.27 3.55
C ALA A 38 0.44 -6.10 4.47
N HIS A 39 0.70 -6.21 5.77
CA HIS A 39 0.42 -5.14 6.73
C HIS A 39 1.28 -3.91 6.46
N LEU A 40 2.59 -4.07 6.25
CA LEU A 40 3.50 -2.96 5.97
C LEU A 40 3.18 -2.30 4.63
N ALA A 41 2.88 -3.08 3.59
CA ALA A 41 2.50 -2.53 2.28
C ALA A 41 1.20 -1.71 2.37
N HIS A 42 0.24 -2.14 3.18
CA HIS A 42 -0.99 -1.40 3.46
C HIS A 42 -0.69 -0.07 4.17
N ASP A 43 0.11 -0.11 5.24
CA ASP A 43 0.47 1.08 6.02
C ASP A 43 1.23 2.10 5.18
N GLU A 44 2.19 1.66 4.35
CA GLU A 44 2.90 2.54 3.42
C GLU A 44 1.96 3.18 2.39
N ALA A 45 0.98 2.43 1.87
CA ALA A 45 0.00 2.98 0.95
C ALA A 45 -0.87 4.05 1.63
N GLN A 46 -1.33 3.80 2.86
CA GLN A 46 -2.10 4.78 3.64
C GLN A 46 -1.28 6.03 3.95
N GLN A 47 -0.01 5.88 4.35
CA GLN A 47 0.88 7.01 4.61
C GLN A 47 1.13 7.85 3.35
N ARG A 48 1.30 7.22 2.18
CA ARG A 48 1.44 7.96 0.91
C ARG A 48 0.17 8.75 0.59
N VAL A 49 -1.01 8.14 0.70
CA VAL A 49 -2.29 8.81 0.46
C VAL A 49 -2.47 9.99 1.41
N ALA A 50 -2.19 9.81 2.70
CA ALA A 50 -2.26 10.88 3.68
C ALA A 50 -1.31 12.04 3.33
N ARG A 51 -0.08 11.73 2.88
CA ARG A 51 0.89 12.74 2.45
C ARG A 51 0.44 13.51 1.20
N PHE A 52 -0.20 12.83 0.25
CA PHE A 52 -0.76 13.52 -0.93
C PHE A 52 -1.89 14.46 -0.53
N HIS A 53 -2.83 14.00 0.31
CA HIS A 53 -3.90 14.86 0.82
C HIS A 53 -3.34 16.08 1.56
N GLU A 54 -2.40 15.87 2.48
CA GLU A 54 -1.74 16.96 3.21
C GLU A 54 -1.05 17.96 2.27
N ALA A 55 -0.42 17.46 1.20
CA ALA A 55 0.23 18.32 0.21
C ALA A 55 -0.79 19.18 -0.56
N TYR A 56 -1.89 18.59 -1.04
CA TYR A 56 -2.97 19.31 -1.73
C TYR A 56 -3.67 20.32 -0.82
N GLU A 57 -3.85 20.00 0.47
CA GLU A 57 -4.42 20.95 1.43
C GLU A 57 -3.47 22.11 1.73
N ARG A 58 -2.17 21.83 1.85
CA ARG A 58 -1.16 22.85 2.20
C ARG A 58 -0.81 23.76 1.03
N TRP A 59 -0.77 23.21 -0.17
CA TRP A 59 -0.45 23.91 -1.41
C TRP A 59 -1.49 23.57 -2.46
N PRO A 60 -2.70 24.17 -2.37
CA PRO A 60 -3.73 23.96 -3.37
C PRO A 60 -3.27 24.53 -4.72
N GLU A 61 -3.71 23.88 -5.80
CA GLU A 61 -3.47 24.38 -7.15
C GLU A 61 -4.16 25.74 -7.36
N THR A 62 -3.51 26.58 -8.15
CA THR A 62 -4.06 27.86 -8.57
C THR A 62 -5.09 27.67 -9.68
N ASP A 63 -6.01 28.64 -9.81
CA ASP A 63 -7.01 28.64 -10.88
C ASP A 63 -6.37 28.60 -12.29
N GLU A 64 -5.19 29.21 -12.45
CA GLU A 64 -4.43 29.21 -13.70
C GLU A 64 -3.87 27.82 -14.03
N GLU A 65 -3.30 27.12 -13.04
CA GLU A 65 -2.83 25.75 -13.18
C GLU A 65 -3.98 24.80 -13.53
N LEU A 66 -5.11 24.92 -12.84
CA LEU A 66 -6.31 24.13 -13.11
C LEU A 66 -6.87 24.38 -14.52
N SER A 67 -6.93 25.64 -14.94
CA SER A 67 -7.37 26.02 -16.28
C SER A 67 -6.45 25.46 -17.37
N THR A 68 -5.13 25.54 -17.16
CA THR A 68 -4.13 25.03 -18.09
C THR A 68 -4.19 23.50 -18.19
N ALA A 69 -4.31 22.81 -17.05
CA ALA A 69 -4.48 21.37 -17.00
C ALA A 69 -5.75 20.91 -17.73
N ALA A 70 -6.88 21.61 -17.52
CA ALA A 70 -8.14 21.30 -18.18
C ALA A 70 -8.08 21.48 -19.70
N ALA A 71 -7.44 22.56 -20.17
CA ALA A 71 -7.25 22.79 -21.60
C ALA A 71 -6.37 21.70 -22.24
N SER A 72 -5.28 21.33 -21.56
CA SER A 72 -4.34 20.31 -22.03
C SER A 72 -4.99 18.93 -22.10
N ALA A 73 -5.77 18.56 -21.08
CA ALA A 73 -6.50 17.30 -21.06
C ALA A 73 -7.52 17.19 -22.21
N ARG A 74 -8.22 18.28 -22.54
CA ARG A 74 -9.16 18.30 -23.67
C ARG A 74 -8.46 18.11 -25.00
N ALA A 75 -7.36 18.83 -25.23
CA ALA A 75 -6.57 18.70 -26.45
C ALA A 75 -6.09 17.25 -26.67
N LEU A 76 -5.64 16.59 -25.59
CA LEU A 76 -5.15 15.21 -25.66
C LEU A 76 -6.26 14.20 -26.01
N VAL A 77 -7.49 14.42 -25.54
CA VAL A 77 -8.66 13.60 -25.90
C VAL A 77 -9.07 13.82 -27.35
N GLU A 78 -8.96 15.05 -27.87
CA GLU A 78 -9.30 15.38 -29.26
C GLU A 78 -8.30 14.79 -30.27
N GLU A 79 -7.05 14.55 -29.84
CA GLU A 79 -5.99 13.93 -30.65
C GLU A 79 -6.05 12.39 -30.68
N GLU A 80 -6.83 11.75 -29.81
CA GLU A 80 -7.00 10.30 -29.81
C GLU A 80 -7.90 9.85 -30.98
N PRO A 81 -7.41 9.00 -31.89
CA PRO A 81 -8.22 8.43 -32.96
C PRO A 81 -9.00 7.26 -32.36
N TRP A 82 -10.19 7.55 -31.84
CA TRP A 82 -11.10 6.55 -31.27
C TRP A 82 -11.30 5.31 -32.16
#